data_AF-G8PST2-F1
#
_entry.id   AF-G8PST2-F1
#
_cell.length_a   1.000
_cell.length_b   1.000
_cell.length_c   1.000
_cell.angle_alpha   90.00
_cell.angle_beta   90.00
_cell.angle_gamma   90.00
#
_symmetry.space_group_name_H-M   'P 1'
#
loop_
_entity.id
_entity.type
_entity.pdbx_description
1 polymer ?
#
loop_
_entity_poly.entity_id
_entity_poly.type
_entity_poly.pdbx_seq_one_letter_code
_entity_poly.pdbx_strand_id
1 'polypeptide(L)'
;MPEGHPCARLHGHNYIVVVELASEFLNEYGFVVDFTELKPLKRFIDDELDHRHLNEVFGHDQVTSEFLAKTIYEFCKGHWTETCAVRVSETPKTWAEYRP
;
A
#
# COMPACT_ATOMS: atom_id res chain seq x y z
N MET A 1 1.66 -11.95 -17.89
CA MET A 1 0.33 -11.80 -18.53
C MET A 1 0.35 -12.44 -19.91
N PRO A 2 -0.80 -12.87 -20.48
CA PRO A 2 -0.85 -13.38 -21.85
C PRO A 2 -0.36 -12.33 -22.87
N GLU A 3 0.14 -12.81 -24.01
CA GLU A 3 0.54 -11.95 -25.12
C GLU A 3 -0.65 -11.08 -25.59
N GLY A 4 -0.40 -9.78 -25.79
CA GLY A 4 -1.41 -8.81 -26.21
C GLY A 4 -2.28 -8.22 -25.09
N HIS A 5 -2.14 -8.67 -23.83
CA HIS A 5 -2.90 -8.07 -22.72
C HIS A 5 -2.48 -6.60 -22.48
N PRO A 6 -3.41 -5.63 -22.34
CA PRO A 6 -3.07 -4.21 -22.19
C PRO A 6 -2.10 -3.91 -21.05
N CYS A 7 -2.25 -4.57 -19.89
CA CYS A 7 -1.37 -4.40 -18.73
C CYS A 7 0.05 -4.95 -18.91
N ALA A 8 0.31 -5.74 -19.96
CA ALA A 8 1.66 -6.24 -20.25
C ALA A 8 2.57 -5.17 -20.89
N ARG A 9 1.99 -4.07 -21.38
CA ARG A 9 2.74 -2.92 -21.91
C ARG A 9 3.23 -2.06 -20.76
N LEU A 10 4.35 -1.36 -20.96
CA LEU A 10 4.78 -0.34 -20.02
C LEU A 10 3.71 0.76 -19.91
N HIS A 11 3.23 0.98 -18.70
CA HIS A 11 2.25 2.00 -18.34
C HIS A 11 2.38 2.32 -16.85
N GLY A 12 1.62 3.30 -16.36
CA GLY A 12 1.59 3.67 -14.95
C GLY A 12 0.25 4.28 -14.56
N HIS A 13 0.08 4.51 -13.26
CA HIS A 13 -1.15 5.01 -12.66
C HIS A 13 -0.83 6.00 -11.54
N ASN A 14 -1.81 6.85 -11.22
CA ASN A 14 -1.82 7.58 -9.96
C ASN A 14 -2.49 6.70 -8.91
N TYR A 15 -1.67 5.97 -8.16
CA TYR A 15 -2.17 5.05 -7.15
C TYR A 15 -2.76 5.80 -5.95
N ILE A 16 -3.88 5.31 -5.43
CA ILE A 16 -4.41 5.70 -4.13
C ILE A 16 -4.24 4.52 -3.18
N VAL A 17 -3.67 4.78 -2.00
CA VAL A 17 -3.47 3.80 -0.94
C VAL A 17 -4.25 4.24 0.30
N VAL A 18 -5.02 3.32 0.88
CA VAL A 18 -5.72 3.52 2.15
C VAL A 18 -5.20 2.48 3.15
N VAL A 19 -4.68 2.94 4.28
CA VAL A 19 -4.25 2.08 5.39
C VAL A 19 -5.27 2.22 6.52
N GLU A 20 -5.80 1.09 6.98
CA GLU A 20 -6.75 1.03 8.08
C GLU A 20 -6.04 0.54 9.35
N LEU A 21 -6.16 1.33 10.42
CA LEU A 21 -5.68 1.01 11.76
C LEU A 21 -6.89 0.86 12.69
N ALA A 22 -6.91 -0.20 13.49
CA ALA A 22 -7.97 -0.48 14.43
C ALA A 22 -7.41 -1.02 15.76
N SER A 23 -8.03 -0.59 16.87
CA SER A 23 -7.72 -1.06 18.22
C SER A 23 -9.00 -1.10 19.04
N GLU A 24 -9.08 -2.02 20.00
CA GLU A 24 -10.19 -2.10 20.97
C GLU A 24 -10.16 -0.91 21.95
N PHE A 25 -8.97 -0.38 22.22
CA PHE A 25 -8.75 0.72 23.16
C PHE A 25 -8.01 1.87 22.47
N LEU A 26 -8.31 3.09 22.92
CA LEU A 26 -7.52 4.26 22.59
C LEU A 26 -6.37 4.39 23.60
N ASN A 27 -5.26 4.98 23.19
CA ASN A 27 -4.17 5.33 24.09
C ASN A 27 -4.58 6.45 25.07
N GLU A 28 -3.68 6.84 25.99
CA GLU A 28 -3.96 7.87 27.01
C GLU A 28 -4.37 9.25 26.44
N TYR A 29 -4.08 9.49 25.16
CA TYR A 29 -4.41 10.72 24.44
C TYR A 29 -5.67 10.59 23.55
N GLY A 30 -6.31 9.41 23.51
CA GLY A 30 -7.51 9.18 22.72
C GLY A 30 -7.27 8.80 21.26
N PHE A 31 -6.08 8.30 20.89
CA PHE A 31 -5.79 7.82 19.54
C PHE A 31 -5.71 6.29 19.44
N VAL A 32 -5.99 5.75 18.25
CA VAL A 32 -5.54 4.39 17.89
C VAL A 32 -4.02 4.42 17.70
N VAL A 33 -3.55 5.31 16.81
CA VAL A 33 -2.15 5.70 16.62
C VAL A 33 -2.14 7.19 16.29
N ASP A 34 -1.19 7.95 16.84
CA ASP A 34 -1.01 9.35 16.45
C ASP A 34 -0.48 9.44 15.00
N PHE A 35 -1.12 10.25 14.16
CA PHE A 35 -0.69 10.43 12.77
C PHE A 35 0.74 10.98 12.63
N THR A 36 1.28 11.67 13.63
CA THR A 36 2.69 12.10 13.62
C THR A 36 3.67 10.92 13.67
N GLU A 37 3.22 9.75 14.14
CA GLU A 37 3.98 8.49 14.16
C GLU A 37 3.96 7.80 12.79
N LEU A 38 3.05 8.16 11.88
CA LEU A 38 2.94 7.56 10.54
C LEU A 38 4.00 8.07 9.53
N LYS A 39 4.94 8.90 9.97
CA LYS A 39 6.06 9.40 9.14
C LYS A 39 6.86 8.29 8.43
N PRO A 40 7.13 7.11 9.03
CA PRO A 40 7.81 6.01 8.34
C PRO A 40 7.05 5.54 7.09
N LEU A 41 5.71 5.45 7.15
CA LEU A 41 4.89 5.11 5.97
C LEU A 41 5.05 6.16 4.88
N LYS A 42 4.96 7.44 5.25
CA LYS A 42 5.14 8.52 4.28
C LYS A 42 6.50 8.42 3.57
N ARG A 43 7.58 8.23 4.33
CA ARG A 43 8.94 8.08 3.78
C ARG A 43 9.05 6.85 2.88
N PHE A 44 8.51 5.72 3.30
CA PHE A 44 8.50 4.51 2.47
C PHE A 44 7.80 4.76 1.12
N ILE A 45 6.63 5.42 1.13
CA ILE A 45 5.94 5.76 -0.12
C ILE A 45 6.77 6.74 -0.95
N ASP A 46 7.22 7.86 -0.38
CA ASP A 46 7.93 8.93 -1.10
C ASP A 46 9.26 8.44 -1.70
N ASP A 47 10.05 7.68 -0.94
CA ASP A 47 11.43 7.36 -1.29
C ASP A 47 11.52 6.12 -2.20
N GLU A 48 10.66 5.11 -1.95
CA GLU A 48 10.73 3.79 -2.58
C GLU A 48 9.69 3.59 -3.69
N LEU A 49 8.50 4.21 -3.62
CA LEU A 49 7.39 3.90 -4.54
C LEU A 49 7.01 5.06 -5.46
N ASP A 50 6.94 6.29 -4.93
CA ASP A 50 6.50 7.45 -5.69
C ASP A 50 7.49 7.82 -6.80
N HIS A 51 6.97 8.14 -7.99
CA HIS A 51 7.77 8.43 -9.19
C HIS A 51 8.81 7.34 -9.54
N ARG A 52 8.58 6.06 -9.17
CA ARG A 52 9.46 4.92 -9.50
C ARG A 52 8.83 3.96 -10.50
N HIS A 53 9.69 3.19 -11.16
CA HIS A 53 9.27 2.01 -11.92
C HIS A 53 9.11 0.82 -10.96
N LEU A 54 7.88 0.48 -10.59
CA LEU A 54 7.64 -0.50 -9.51
C LEU A 54 8.23 -1.90 -9.80
N ASN A 55 8.25 -2.36 -11.06
CA ASN A 55 8.89 -3.65 -11.37
C ASN A 55 10.41 -3.66 -11.08
N GLU A 56 11.09 -2.51 -11.18
CA GLU A 56 12.52 -2.41 -10.84
C GLU A 56 12.69 -2.39 -9.31
N VAL A 57 11.81 -1.68 -8.61
CA VAL A 57 11.77 -1.63 -7.13
C VAL A 57 11.58 -3.02 -6.54
N PHE A 58 10.65 -3.81 -7.09
CA PHE A 58 10.32 -5.16 -6.59
C PHE A 58 11.09 -6.29 -7.28
N GLY A 59 11.85 -6.00 -8.33
CA GLY A 59 12.66 -6.98 -9.06
C GLY A 59 11.88 -8.00 -9.89
N HIS A 60 10.58 -7.80 -10.12
CA HIS A 60 9.74 -8.67 -10.95
C HIS A 60 8.59 -7.89 -11.59
N ASP A 61 7.95 -8.46 -12.61
CA ASP A 61 6.84 -7.83 -13.35
C ASP A 61 5.44 -8.10 -12.77
N GLN A 62 5.35 -8.92 -11.72
CA GLN A 62 4.10 -9.29 -11.04
C GLN A 62 3.64 -8.26 -9.98
N VAL A 63 3.75 -6.96 -10.30
CA VAL A 63 3.40 -5.87 -9.36
C VAL A 63 1.95 -5.42 -9.59
N THR A 64 1.00 -6.22 -9.09
CA THR A 64 -0.44 -5.91 -9.16
C THR A 64 -0.90 -5.05 -7.98
N SER A 65 -2.10 -4.46 -8.07
CA SER A 65 -2.73 -3.78 -6.92
C SER A 65 -2.85 -4.68 -5.68
N GLU A 66 -3.14 -5.97 -5.84
CA GLU A 66 -3.20 -6.94 -4.74
C GLU A 66 -1.83 -7.15 -4.09
N PHE A 67 -0.78 -7.27 -4.91
CA PHE A 67 0.59 -7.39 -4.42
C PHE A 67 0.99 -6.14 -3.64
N LEU A 68 0.75 -4.95 -4.19
CA LEU A 68 1.03 -3.68 -3.50
C LEU A 68 0.27 -3.56 -2.18
N ALA A 69 -1.02 -3.93 -2.15
CA ALA A 69 -1.81 -3.92 -0.92
C ALA A 69 -1.20 -4.83 0.14
N LYS A 70 -0.78 -6.05 -0.22
CA LYS A 70 -0.09 -6.97 0.68
C LYS A 70 1.25 -6.43 1.18
N THR A 71 2.09 -5.92 0.29
CA THR A 71 3.43 -5.42 0.65
C THR A 71 3.34 -4.22 1.58
N ILE A 72 2.45 -3.26 1.29
CA ILE A 72 2.24 -2.10 2.15
C ILE A 72 1.62 -2.54 3.48
N TYR A 73 0.70 -3.51 3.49
CA TYR A 73 0.20 -4.08 4.74
C TYR A 73 1.32 -4.68 5.58
N GLU A 74 2.20 -5.50 4.99
CA GLU A 74 3.31 -6.14 5.71
C GLU A 74 4.27 -5.09 6.30
N PHE A 75 4.58 -4.04 5.54
CA PHE A 75 5.34 -2.89 6.03
C PHE A 75 4.65 -2.21 7.23
N CYS A 76 3.37 -1.86 7.09
CA CYS A 76 2.60 -1.19 8.12
C CYS A 76 2.45 -2.07 9.37
N LYS A 77 2.17 -3.37 9.21
CA LYS A 77 2.02 -4.32 10.31
C LYS A 77 3.30 -4.50 11.12
N GLY A 78 4.46 -4.38 10.47
CA GLY A 78 5.77 -4.37 11.16
C GLY A 78 6.03 -3.13 12.01
N HIS A 79 5.32 -2.02 11.76
CA HIS A 79 5.46 -0.75 12.49
C HIS A 79 4.30 -0.51 13.49
N TRP A 80 3.07 -0.86 13.10
CA TRP A 80 1.84 -0.65 13.84
C TRP A 80 1.02 -1.94 13.86
N THR A 81 0.96 -2.56 15.05
CA THR A 81 0.20 -3.79 15.29
C THR A 81 -1.30 -3.62 15.05
N GLU A 82 -1.79 -2.38 15.05
CA GLU A 82 -3.16 -1.95 14.81
C GLU A 82 -3.55 -2.05 13.33
N THR A 83 -2.57 -2.23 12.42
CA THR A 83 -2.85 -2.39 10.99
C THR A 83 -3.76 -3.59 10.75
N CYS A 84 -4.95 -3.32 10.22
CA CYS A 84 -5.98 -4.33 9.98
C CYS A 84 -6.26 -4.54 8.48
N ALA A 85 -6.08 -3.53 7.63
CA ALA A 85 -6.17 -3.68 6.19
C ALA A 85 -5.38 -2.62 5.43
N VAL A 86 -5.04 -2.93 4.18
CA VAL A 86 -4.57 -1.95 3.20
C VAL A 86 -5.32 -2.15 1.88
N ARG A 87 -5.71 -1.03 1.28
CA ARG A 87 -6.40 -1.00 -0.02
C ARG A 87 -5.62 -0.17 -1.02
N VAL A 88 -5.53 -0.65 -2.25
CA VAL A 88 -4.83 0.02 -3.35
C VAL A 88 -5.77 0.17 -4.54
N SER A 89 -5.72 1.35 -5.17
CA SER A 89 -6.52 1.69 -6.34
C SER A 89 -5.62 2.25 -7.44
N GLU A 90 -5.55 1.55 -8.58
CA GLU A 90 -4.90 2.04 -9.82
C GLU A 90 -5.74 3.09 -10.54
N THR A 91 -7.07 2.94 -10.50
CA THR A 91 -8.01 3.85 -11.16
C THR A 91 -9.16 4.16 -10.21
N PRO A 92 -9.84 5.32 -10.34
CA PRO A 92 -10.95 5.70 -9.45
C PRO A 92 -12.12 4.70 -9.36
N LYS A 93 -12.14 3.66 -10.21
CA LYS A 93 -13.22 2.66 -10.30
C LYS A 93 -12.86 1.31 -9.70
N THR A 94 -11.59 1.05 -9.40
CA THR A 94 -11.10 -0.28 -9.02
C THR A 94 -10.32 -0.24 -7.72
N TRP A 95 -10.44 -1.31 -6.92
CA TRP A 95 -9.74 -1.47 -5.65
C TRP A 95 -9.32 -2.92 -5.47
N ALA A 96 -8.13 -3.13 -4.94
CA ALA A 96 -7.72 -4.36 -4.27
C ALA A 96 -7.62 -4.09 -2.77
N GLU A 97 -8.07 -5.03 -1.93
CA GLU A 97 -7.90 -4.98 -0.47
C GLU A 97 -7.14 -6.21 0.01
N TYR A 98 -6.16 -6.01 0.88
CA TYR A 98 -5.54 -7.06 1.67
C TYR A 98 -5.92 -6.87 3.15
N ARG A 99 -6.65 -7.84 3.70
CA ARG A 99 -7.17 -7.89 5.08
C ARG A 99 -7.09 -9.34 5.58
N PRO A 100 -5.95 -9.77 6.13
CA PRO A 100 -5.75 -11.13 6.62
C PRO A 100 -6.54 -11.42 7.91
#